data_AF-A0A8J7VC44-F1
#
_entry.id   AF-A0A8J7VC44-F1
#
_cell.length_a   1.000
_cell.length_b   1.000
_cell.length_c   1.000
_cell.angle_alpha   90.00
_cell.angle_beta   90.00
_cell.angle_gamma   90.00
#
_symmetry.space_group_name_H-M   'P 1'
#
loop_
_entity.id
_entity.type
_entity.pdbx_description
1 polymer ?
#
loop_
_entity_poly.entity_id
_entity_poly.type
_entity_poly.pdbx_seq_one_letter_code
_entity_poly.pdbx_strand_id
1 'polypeptide(L)'
;MKQPIHRCLRAFTLIELLVAVTIGILVVALLVAVASSATTLWTRASGRIATAATARAVLDQIESDLQCAVFRENGNVWLAATVLTATNNSGIWVTSSSSRPSNESLVLTDASIEEDRFGVAGTWLRFFTDVGGQNTANLRAVAYQIVRRAQSSASGAEVGYLLFRSVVNDTNTFAAGYNLDPSAGGYTSASATSGNAGNIIRPPLDTVLADHVVDFGVRFYRYDTTVLQPLYPAINGAWTNSELTHLVRLGASGTSETVKPDVVEVMVRVLTEDGVRQLRNFENPPGGYVRSSTWWDIVTKNSHVYSRRIVLNQGSS
;
A
#
# COMPACT_ATOMS: atom_id res chain seq x y z
N MET A 1 32.19 -69.27 -51.36
CA MET A 1 32.58 -69.11 -49.93
C MET A 1 32.17 -67.72 -49.45
N LYS A 2 31.14 -67.62 -48.60
CA LYS A 2 30.79 -66.40 -47.85
C LYS A 2 30.76 -66.79 -46.37
N GLN A 3 31.65 -66.23 -45.57
CA GLN A 3 31.65 -66.45 -44.12
C GLN A 3 30.61 -65.54 -43.45
N PRO A 4 29.81 -66.05 -42.49
CA PRO A 4 28.93 -65.20 -41.71
C PRO A 4 29.72 -64.49 -40.60
N ILE A 5 29.54 -63.16 -40.52
CA ILE A 5 30.04 -62.35 -39.42
C ILE A 5 29.08 -62.53 -38.25
N HIS A 6 29.48 -63.31 -37.25
CA HIS A 6 28.76 -63.39 -35.97
C HIS A 6 28.99 -62.11 -35.18
N ARG A 7 27.97 -61.24 -35.10
CA ARG A 7 27.93 -60.18 -34.08
C ARG A 7 27.58 -60.81 -32.74
N CYS A 8 28.56 -60.91 -31.84
CA CYS A 8 28.30 -61.17 -30.42
C CYS A 8 27.55 -59.96 -29.83
N LEU A 9 26.27 -60.13 -29.53
CA LEU A 9 25.52 -59.21 -28.67
C LEU A 9 25.99 -59.46 -27.23
N ARG A 10 26.74 -58.52 -26.66
CA ARG A 10 27.07 -58.53 -25.23
C ARG A 10 25.79 -58.23 -24.44
N ALA A 11 25.32 -59.20 -23.67
CA ALA A 11 24.23 -59.01 -22.72
C ALA A 11 24.78 -58.36 -21.44
N PHE A 12 24.07 -57.37 -20.92
CA PHE A 12 24.42 -56.66 -19.69
C PHE A 12 24.27 -57.56 -18.45
N THR A 13 25.13 -57.36 -17.45
CA THR A 13 25.01 -58.07 -16.17
C THR A 13 23.97 -57.42 -15.26
N LEU A 14 23.31 -58.22 -14.39
CA LEU A 14 22.30 -57.74 -13.44
C LEU A 14 22.82 -56.60 -12.54
N ILE A 15 24.10 -56.63 -12.17
CA ILE A 15 24.72 -55.60 -11.35
C ILE A 15 24.88 -54.27 -12.10
N GLU A 16 25.17 -54.33 -13.40
CA GLU A 16 25.30 -53.16 -14.28
C GLU A 16 23.94 -52.48 -14.49
N LEU A 17 22.88 -53.28 -14.63
CA LEU A 17 21.50 -52.80 -14.68
C LEU A 17 21.12 -52.10 -13.36
N LEU A 18 21.48 -52.70 -12.22
CA LEU A 18 21.19 -52.12 -10.90
C LEU A 18 21.91 -50.79 -10.69
N VAL A 19 23.18 -50.70 -11.07
CA VAL A 19 23.98 -49.46 -11.01
C VAL A 19 23.42 -48.39 -11.96
N ALA A 20 23.03 -48.78 -13.18
CA ALA A 20 22.44 -47.83 -14.13
C ALA A 20 21.12 -47.24 -13.61
N VAL A 21 20.27 -48.06 -13.00
CA VAL A 21 18.99 -47.62 -12.42
C VAL A 21 19.21 -46.72 -11.20
N THR A 22 20.16 -47.04 -10.31
CA THR A 22 20.43 -46.20 -9.13
C THR A 22 20.99 -44.83 -9.51
N ILE A 23 21.93 -44.78 -10.46
CA ILE A 23 22.45 -43.52 -10.99
C ILE A 23 21.33 -42.74 -11.70
N GLY A 24 20.50 -43.42 -12.49
CA GLY A 24 19.36 -42.80 -13.16
C GLY A 24 18.39 -42.13 -12.19
N ILE A 25 18.03 -42.81 -11.10
CA ILE A 25 17.19 -42.25 -10.04
C ILE A 25 17.84 -41.03 -9.40
N LEU A 26 19.14 -41.09 -9.09
CA LEU A 26 19.89 -39.95 -8.52
C LEU A 26 19.89 -38.74 -9.45
N VAL A 27 20.12 -38.96 -10.75
CA VAL A 27 20.12 -37.88 -11.75
C VAL A 27 18.71 -37.28 -11.89
N VAL A 28 17.66 -38.09 -11.96
CA VAL A 28 16.27 -37.61 -12.03
C VAL A 28 15.90 -36.82 -10.77
N ALA A 29 16.26 -37.29 -9.58
CA ALA A 29 16.01 -36.58 -8.33
C ALA A 29 16.71 -35.20 -8.31
N LEU A 30 17.96 -35.14 -8.76
CA LEU A 30 18.70 -33.89 -8.88
C LEU A 30 18.04 -32.94 -9.90
N LEU A 31 17.62 -33.45 -11.06
CA LEU A 31 16.93 -32.65 -12.08
C LEU A 31 15.63 -32.06 -11.55
N VAL A 32 14.84 -32.83 -10.80
CA VAL A 32 13.61 -32.35 -10.15
C VAL A 32 13.92 -31.28 -9.09
N ALA A 33 14.98 -31.45 -8.30
CA ALA A 33 15.42 -30.47 -7.30
C ALA A 33 15.85 -29.13 -7.93
N VAL A 34 16.59 -29.19 -9.05
CA VAL A 34 16.99 -27.99 -9.79
C VAL A 34 15.79 -27.32 -10.44
N ALA A 35 14.90 -28.08 -11.09
CA ALA A 35 13.71 -27.55 -11.74
C ALA A 35 12.75 -26.87 -10.73
N SER A 36 12.55 -27.49 -9.56
CA SER A 36 11.73 -26.91 -8.49
C SER A 36 12.35 -25.63 -7.91
N SER A 37 13.67 -25.61 -7.73
CA SER A 37 14.40 -24.41 -7.29
C SER A 37 14.29 -23.28 -8.31
N ALA A 38 14.48 -23.57 -9.60
CA ALA A 38 14.36 -22.61 -10.69
C ALA A 38 12.92 -22.05 -10.79
N THR A 39 11.91 -22.91 -10.66
CA THR A 39 10.50 -22.50 -10.65
C THR A 39 10.21 -21.56 -9.48
N THR A 40 10.69 -21.90 -8.27
CA THR A 40 10.51 -21.08 -7.08
C THR A 40 11.18 -19.70 -7.23
N LEU A 41 12.39 -19.67 -7.80
CA LEU A 41 13.10 -18.42 -8.09
C LEU A 41 12.35 -17.58 -9.12
N TRP A 42 11.84 -18.21 -10.17
CA TRP A 42 11.08 -17.53 -11.21
C TRP A 42 9.77 -16.94 -10.67
N THR A 43 9.00 -17.70 -9.88
CA THR A 43 7.77 -17.20 -9.24
C THR A 43 8.06 -16.00 -8.32
N ARG A 44 9.14 -16.06 -7.53
CA ARG A 44 9.57 -14.93 -6.68
C ARG A 44 9.98 -13.71 -7.51
N ALA A 45 10.75 -13.90 -8.57
CA ALA A 45 11.18 -12.82 -9.46
C ALA A 45 9.99 -12.15 -10.15
N SER A 46 9.06 -12.94 -10.69
CA SER A 46 7.82 -12.46 -11.31
C SER A 46 6.94 -11.71 -10.31
N GLY A 47 6.78 -12.24 -9.09
CA GLY A 47 6.06 -11.56 -8.01
C GLY A 47 6.64 -10.18 -7.68
N ARG A 48 7.96 -10.08 -7.56
CA ARG A 48 8.65 -8.81 -7.29
C ARG A 48 8.48 -7.78 -8.43
N ILE A 49 8.45 -8.23 -9.69
CA ILE A 49 8.22 -7.35 -10.83
C ILE A 49 6.79 -6.80 -10.80
N ALA A 50 5.80 -7.66 -10.54
CA ALA A 50 4.40 -7.26 -10.44
C ALA A 50 4.19 -6.24 -9.30
N THR A 51 4.70 -6.53 -8.09
CA THR A 51 4.60 -5.59 -6.96
C THR A 51 5.31 -4.27 -7.23
N ALA A 52 6.46 -4.29 -7.93
CA ALA A 52 7.19 -3.09 -8.30
C ALA A 52 6.43 -2.24 -9.32
N ALA A 53 5.77 -2.85 -10.30
CA ALA A 53 4.95 -2.14 -11.28
C ALA A 53 3.76 -1.44 -10.61
N THR A 54 3.03 -2.16 -9.75
CA THR A 54 1.92 -1.60 -8.96
C THR A 54 2.40 -0.45 -8.07
N ALA A 55 3.49 -0.64 -7.32
CA ALA A 55 4.03 0.39 -6.44
C ALA A 55 4.48 1.64 -7.20
N ARG A 56 5.11 1.49 -8.37
CA ARG A 56 5.49 2.63 -9.22
C ARG A 56 4.26 3.41 -9.67
N ALA A 57 3.25 2.75 -10.22
CA ALA A 57 2.02 3.41 -10.66
C ALA A 57 1.35 4.20 -9.53
N VAL A 58 1.29 3.62 -8.32
CA VAL A 58 0.76 4.30 -7.13
C VAL A 58 1.59 5.52 -6.74
N LEU A 59 2.91 5.36 -6.64
CA LEU A 59 3.82 6.44 -6.22
C LEU A 59 3.86 7.58 -7.25
N ASP A 60 3.83 7.26 -8.55
CA ASP A 60 3.76 8.25 -9.64
C ASP A 60 2.45 9.06 -9.56
N GLN A 61 1.32 8.38 -9.29
CA GLN A 61 0.03 9.04 -9.14
C GLN A 61 -0.01 9.96 -7.90
N ILE A 62 0.52 9.49 -6.76
CA ILE A 62 0.59 10.29 -5.52
C ILE A 62 1.53 11.48 -5.71
N GLU A 63 2.67 11.29 -6.36
CA GLU A 63 3.60 12.36 -6.68
C GLU A 63 2.95 13.43 -7.56
N SER A 64 2.27 13.03 -8.64
CA SER A 64 1.58 13.97 -9.52
C SER A 64 0.56 14.82 -8.75
N ASP A 65 -0.22 14.22 -7.86
CA ASP A 65 -1.23 14.96 -7.11
C ASP A 65 -0.60 15.89 -6.06
N LEU A 66 0.44 15.41 -5.35
CA LEU A 66 1.16 16.18 -4.34
C LEU A 66 1.95 17.35 -4.93
N GLN A 67 2.52 17.20 -6.13
CA GLN A 67 3.20 18.29 -6.84
C GLN A 67 2.23 19.42 -7.22
N CYS A 68 0.96 19.09 -7.42
CA CYS A 68 -0.12 20.05 -7.67
C CYS A 68 -0.89 20.44 -6.39
N ALA A 69 -0.39 20.09 -5.19
CA ALA A 69 -1.07 20.41 -3.94
C ALA A 69 -1.09 21.93 -3.67
N VAL A 70 -2.25 22.44 -3.28
CA VAL A 70 -2.49 23.87 -3.03
C VAL A 70 -2.68 24.12 -1.54
N PHE A 71 -2.16 25.25 -1.06
CA PHE A 71 -2.26 25.70 0.32
C PHE A 71 -2.64 27.19 0.33
N ARG A 72 -3.51 27.62 1.27
CA ARG A 72 -3.84 29.05 1.45
C ARG A 72 -3.87 29.41 2.92
N GLU A 73 -3.54 30.67 3.20
CA GLU A 73 -3.55 31.28 4.52
C GLU A 73 -4.95 31.79 4.88
N ASN A 74 -5.83 30.87 5.31
CA ASN A 74 -7.22 31.21 5.65
C ASN A 74 -7.77 30.46 6.89
N GLY A 75 -6.89 29.84 7.68
CA GLY A 75 -7.23 29.07 8.88
C GLY A 75 -7.85 27.68 8.64
N ASN A 76 -8.19 27.34 7.39
CA ASN A 76 -8.74 26.04 7.06
C ASN A 76 -7.67 24.95 6.95
N VAL A 77 -8.09 23.69 7.03
CA VAL A 77 -7.21 22.54 6.82
C VAL A 77 -7.07 22.25 5.32
N TRP A 78 -5.88 22.46 4.77
CA TRP A 78 -5.59 22.26 3.34
C TRP A 78 -4.98 20.90 3.01
N LEU A 79 -4.31 20.31 3.99
CA LEU A 79 -3.74 18.97 3.92
C LEU A 79 -3.91 18.32 5.28
N ALA A 80 -4.27 17.04 5.29
CA ALA A 80 -4.34 16.25 6.49
C ALA A 80 -3.82 14.83 6.27
N ALA A 81 -3.11 14.31 7.26
CA ALA A 81 -2.75 12.90 7.35
C ALA A 81 -3.15 12.36 8.71
N THR A 82 -3.80 11.20 8.74
CA THR A 82 -4.24 10.55 9.96
C THR A 82 -3.89 9.07 9.89
N VAL A 83 -3.07 8.56 10.82
CA VAL A 83 -2.84 7.12 10.95
C VAL A 83 -4.10 6.47 11.52
N LEU A 84 -4.67 5.52 10.78
CA LEU A 84 -5.89 4.83 11.17
C LEU A 84 -5.57 3.59 12.00
N THR A 85 -5.76 3.70 13.32
CA THR A 85 -5.60 2.58 14.26
C THR A 85 -6.84 1.68 14.35
N ALA A 86 -7.94 2.07 13.69
CA ALA A 86 -9.20 1.35 13.64
C ALA A 86 -9.75 1.28 12.20
N THR A 87 -10.75 0.42 12.00
CA THR A 87 -11.32 0.08 10.68
C THR A 87 -12.61 0.83 10.34
N ASN A 88 -13.10 1.67 11.25
CA ASN A 88 -14.41 2.32 11.14
C ASN A 88 -14.41 3.58 10.27
N ASN A 89 -13.25 4.12 9.89
CA ASN A 89 -13.15 5.38 9.13
C ASN A 89 -14.03 5.37 7.87
N SER A 90 -13.86 4.39 6.99
CA SER A 90 -14.59 4.34 5.72
C SER A 90 -16.02 3.79 5.82
N GLY A 91 -16.35 3.09 6.91
CA GLY A 91 -17.62 2.40 7.11
C GLY A 91 -17.87 1.21 6.17
N ILE A 92 -16.89 0.81 5.36
CA ILE A 92 -16.99 -0.26 4.34
C ILE A 92 -15.91 -1.34 4.49
N TRP A 93 -15.19 -1.32 5.61
CA TRP A 93 -14.20 -2.33 5.92
C TRP A 93 -14.87 -3.68 6.22
N VAL A 94 -14.46 -4.72 5.49
CA VAL A 94 -14.91 -6.09 5.70
C VAL A 94 -14.00 -6.73 6.75
N THR A 95 -14.59 -7.16 7.86
CA THR A 95 -13.86 -7.85 8.94
C THR A 95 -13.44 -9.26 8.53
N SER A 96 -12.51 -9.83 9.28
CA SER A 96 -12.05 -11.22 9.13
C SER A 96 -12.17 -11.96 10.46
N SER A 97 -12.19 -13.29 10.40
CA SER A 97 -12.19 -14.12 11.62
C SER A 97 -10.92 -13.93 12.46
N SER A 98 -9.82 -13.55 11.81
CA SER A 98 -8.61 -13.10 12.49
C SER A 98 -8.09 -11.85 11.83
N SER A 99 -8.21 -10.76 12.56
CA SER A 99 -7.88 -9.42 12.11
C SER A 99 -6.38 -9.16 12.19
N ARG A 100 -5.93 -8.18 11.41
CA ARG A 100 -4.62 -7.55 11.57
C ARG A 100 -4.46 -7.10 13.04
N PRO A 101 -3.34 -7.45 13.71
CA PRO A 101 -3.13 -7.14 15.12
C PRO A 101 -2.91 -5.63 15.30
N SER A 102 -3.71 -4.96 16.14
CA SER A 102 -3.67 -3.50 16.31
C SER A 102 -2.33 -2.99 16.87
N ASN A 103 -1.82 -3.61 17.92
CA ASN A 103 -0.63 -3.14 18.64
C ASN A 103 0.66 -3.33 17.81
N GLU A 104 0.80 -4.47 17.13
CA GLU A 104 1.97 -4.74 16.29
C GLU A 104 1.94 -3.97 14.97
N SER A 105 0.79 -3.39 14.60
CA SER A 105 0.64 -2.66 13.35
C SER A 105 0.91 -1.17 13.47
N LEU A 106 1.24 -0.67 14.65
CA LEU A 106 1.56 0.74 14.86
C LEU A 106 3.01 0.88 15.34
N VAL A 107 3.90 1.21 14.40
CA VAL A 107 5.32 1.47 14.65
C VAL A 107 5.70 2.66 13.78
N LEU A 108 6.02 3.80 14.38
CA LEU A 108 6.24 5.07 13.67
C LEU A 108 7.59 5.72 14.01
N THR A 109 8.43 4.98 14.73
CA THR A 109 9.66 5.50 15.35
C THR A 109 10.93 4.94 14.72
N ASP A 110 10.83 4.13 13.67
CA ASP A 110 12.00 3.53 13.05
C ASP A 110 12.81 4.55 12.25
N ALA A 111 14.10 4.27 12.03
CA ALA A 111 14.94 5.17 11.26
C ALA A 111 14.46 5.32 9.81
N SER A 112 13.91 4.24 9.24
CA SER A 112 13.46 4.14 7.86
C SER A 112 11.94 4.00 7.80
N ILE A 113 11.29 4.72 6.87
CA ILE A 113 9.84 4.63 6.68
C ILE A 113 9.39 3.23 6.24
N GLU A 114 10.29 2.43 5.67
CA GLU A 114 10.01 1.10 5.16
C GLU A 114 9.79 0.05 6.26
N GLU A 115 10.32 0.32 7.46
CA GLU A 115 10.16 -0.53 8.64
C GLU A 115 8.97 -0.09 9.51
N ASP A 116 8.50 1.14 9.33
CA ASP A 116 7.29 1.64 9.97
C ASP A 116 6.04 0.83 9.56
N ARG A 117 5.05 0.87 10.45
CA ARG A 117 3.72 0.27 10.31
C ARG A 117 2.67 1.30 10.69
N PHE A 118 1.76 1.58 9.76
CA PHE A 118 0.87 2.74 9.85
C PHE A 118 -0.54 2.36 10.35
N GLY A 119 -0.61 1.65 11.45
CA GLY A 119 -1.87 1.23 12.06
C GLY A 119 -2.58 0.11 11.29
N VAL A 120 -3.88 -0.06 11.54
CA VAL A 120 -4.66 -1.17 10.97
C VAL A 120 -5.07 -0.89 9.52
N ALA A 121 -5.41 0.37 9.21
CA ALA A 121 -5.90 0.79 7.90
C ALA A 121 -4.95 1.78 7.19
N GLY A 122 -3.68 1.82 7.59
CA GLY A 122 -2.70 2.71 7.01
C GLY A 122 -2.94 4.18 7.37
N THR A 123 -2.32 5.07 6.61
CA THR A 123 -2.56 6.51 6.70
C THR A 123 -3.73 6.94 5.81
N TRP A 124 -4.62 7.76 6.33
CA TRP A 124 -5.60 8.50 5.56
C TRP A 124 -5.02 9.88 5.20
N LEU A 125 -4.48 9.98 3.98
CA LEU A 125 -3.93 11.21 3.42
C LEU A 125 -5.00 11.92 2.62
N ARG A 126 -5.16 13.23 2.81
CA ARG A 126 -6.12 14.06 2.06
C ARG A 126 -5.60 15.47 1.87
N PHE A 127 -5.79 16.05 0.69
CA PHE A 127 -5.36 17.40 0.37
C PHE A 127 -6.11 17.94 -0.85
N PHE A 128 -5.99 19.24 -1.12
CA PHE A 128 -6.49 19.86 -2.34
C PHE A 128 -5.41 19.91 -3.40
N THR A 129 -5.77 19.52 -4.63
CA THR A 129 -4.89 19.59 -5.80
C THR A 129 -5.51 20.44 -6.89
N ASP A 130 -4.68 21.15 -7.65
CA ASP A 130 -5.09 21.87 -8.86
C ASP A 130 -4.98 20.94 -10.07
N VAL A 131 -6.01 20.93 -10.92
CA VAL A 131 -6.03 20.14 -12.16
C VAL A 131 -5.55 20.89 -13.39
N GLY A 132 -4.99 22.10 -13.22
CA GLY A 132 -4.39 22.86 -14.32
C GLY A 132 -5.45 23.35 -15.30
N GLY A 133 -6.22 24.35 -14.88
CA GLY A 133 -7.11 25.13 -15.75
C GLY A 133 -6.87 26.62 -15.53
N GLN A 134 -7.18 27.45 -16.53
CA GLN A 134 -6.93 28.91 -16.50
C GLN A 134 -7.69 29.66 -15.38
N ASN A 135 -8.52 28.99 -14.56
CA ASN A 135 -9.26 29.58 -13.45
C ASN A 135 -8.92 28.86 -12.13
N THR A 136 -8.55 29.64 -11.11
CA THR A 136 -8.24 29.24 -9.71
C THR A 136 -9.43 28.63 -8.93
N ALA A 137 -10.51 28.27 -9.63
CA ALA A 137 -11.74 27.68 -9.11
C ALA A 137 -11.83 26.15 -9.32
N ASN A 138 -10.84 25.52 -9.96
CA ASN A 138 -10.89 24.09 -10.31
C ASN A 138 -10.13 23.19 -9.33
N LEU A 139 -10.07 23.57 -8.05
CA LEU A 139 -9.44 22.72 -7.04
C LEU A 139 -10.29 21.47 -6.81
N ARG A 140 -9.61 20.33 -6.60
CA ARG A 140 -10.26 19.07 -6.26
C ARG A 140 -9.72 18.54 -4.94
N ALA A 141 -10.62 18.06 -4.08
CA ALA A 141 -10.21 17.30 -2.92
C ALA A 141 -9.83 15.88 -3.35
N VAL A 142 -8.66 15.42 -2.93
CA VAL A 142 -8.16 14.06 -3.16
C VAL A 142 -7.90 13.40 -1.82
N ALA A 143 -8.21 12.11 -1.73
CA ALA A 143 -7.86 11.29 -0.57
C ALA A 143 -7.34 9.91 -0.95
N TYR A 144 -6.36 9.46 -0.17
CA TYR A 144 -5.77 8.13 -0.22
C TYR A 144 -6.02 7.40 1.08
N GLN A 145 -6.49 6.16 1.00
CA GLN A 145 -6.64 5.28 2.16
C GLN A 145 -6.70 3.82 1.72
N ILE A 146 -6.28 2.92 2.61
CA ILE A 146 -6.48 1.49 2.43
C ILE A 146 -7.84 1.10 2.98
N VAL A 147 -8.57 0.27 2.23
CA VAL A 147 -9.77 -0.39 2.73
C VAL A 147 -9.70 -1.87 2.38
N ARG A 148 -9.90 -2.72 3.40
CA ARG A 148 -10.10 -4.16 3.18
C ARG A 148 -11.55 -4.42 2.76
N ARG A 149 -11.79 -4.78 1.50
CA ARG A 149 -13.13 -5.11 0.99
C ARG A 149 -13.07 -5.98 -0.26
N ALA A 150 -14.23 -6.47 -0.68
CA ALA A 150 -14.34 -7.17 -1.95
C ALA A 150 -14.29 -6.20 -3.14
N GLN A 151 -13.66 -6.64 -4.23
CA GLN A 151 -13.58 -5.93 -5.52
C GLN A 151 -14.87 -6.03 -6.35
N SER A 152 -15.87 -6.78 -5.89
CA SER A 152 -17.19 -6.83 -6.53
C SER A 152 -18.28 -7.10 -5.48
N SER A 153 -19.53 -6.85 -5.86
CA SER A 153 -20.71 -7.17 -5.05
C SER A 153 -21.17 -8.64 -5.21
N ALA A 154 -20.43 -9.46 -5.96
CA ALA A 154 -20.77 -10.86 -6.15
C ALA A 154 -20.68 -11.64 -4.83
N SER A 155 -21.59 -12.60 -4.63
CA SER A 155 -21.52 -13.51 -3.49
C SER A 155 -20.23 -14.31 -3.55
N GLY A 156 -19.49 -14.36 -2.44
CA GLY A 156 -18.19 -15.02 -2.38
C GLY A 156 -17.05 -14.26 -3.05
N ALA A 157 -17.27 -12.98 -3.41
CA ALA A 157 -16.21 -12.15 -3.95
C ALA A 157 -15.00 -12.09 -3.00
N GLU A 158 -13.83 -12.15 -3.60
CA GLU A 158 -12.57 -12.15 -2.90
C GLU A 158 -12.36 -10.82 -2.18
N VAL A 159 -12.06 -10.89 -0.88
CA VAL A 159 -11.77 -9.74 -0.04
C VAL A 159 -10.26 -9.55 0.05
N GLY A 160 -9.80 -8.35 -0.28
CA GLY A 160 -8.39 -7.98 -0.23
C GLY A 160 -8.19 -6.56 0.29
N TYR A 161 -6.92 -6.18 0.46
CA TYR A 161 -6.53 -4.81 0.81
C TYR A 161 -6.36 -4.00 -0.46
N LEU A 162 -7.17 -2.95 -0.60
CA LEU A 162 -7.19 -2.09 -1.78
C LEU A 162 -6.80 -0.67 -1.36
N LEU A 163 -5.91 -0.04 -2.13
CA LEU A 163 -5.60 1.38 -1.98
C LEU A 163 -6.54 2.17 -2.89
N PHE A 164 -7.27 3.13 -2.30
CA PHE A 164 -8.17 4.00 -3.02
C PHE A 164 -7.53 5.37 -3.26
N ARG A 165 -7.88 5.98 -4.41
CA ARG A 165 -7.67 7.39 -4.70
C ARG A 165 -9.02 8.05 -4.98
N SER A 166 -9.67 8.53 -3.94
CA SER A 166 -10.91 9.28 -4.09
C SER A 166 -10.63 10.67 -4.63
N VAL A 167 -11.35 11.06 -5.68
CA VAL A 167 -11.33 12.43 -6.21
C VAL A 167 -12.74 12.99 -6.16
N VAL A 168 -12.89 14.12 -5.49
CA VAL A 168 -14.13 14.90 -5.49
C VAL A 168 -14.11 15.79 -6.73
N ASN A 169 -15.25 15.91 -7.42
CA ASN A 169 -15.32 16.82 -8.56
C ASN A 169 -15.18 18.28 -8.10
N ASP A 170 -14.84 19.18 -9.03
CA ASP A 170 -14.65 20.61 -8.76
C ASP A 170 -15.88 21.26 -8.11
N THR A 171 -17.06 20.98 -8.63
CA THR A 171 -18.34 21.54 -8.18
C THR A 171 -18.64 21.17 -6.72
N ASN A 172 -18.47 19.89 -6.37
CA ASN A 172 -18.69 19.40 -5.01
C ASN A 172 -17.56 19.82 -4.07
N THR A 173 -16.33 19.95 -4.56
CA THR A 173 -15.20 20.49 -3.77
C THR A 173 -15.48 21.95 -3.40
N PHE A 174 -15.93 22.76 -4.37
CA PHE A 174 -16.32 24.14 -4.15
C PHE A 174 -17.51 24.24 -3.18
N ALA A 175 -18.55 23.44 -3.39
CA ALA A 175 -19.76 23.45 -2.56
C ALA A 175 -19.50 22.99 -1.11
N ALA A 176 -18.63 22.00 -0.91
CA ALA A 176 -18.22 21.53 0.43
C ALA A 176 -17.26 22.50 1.14
N GLY A 177 -16.69 23.46 0.40
CA GLY A 177 -15.70 24.40 0.90
C GLY A 177 -14.29 23.80 1.01
N TYR A 178 -13.29 24.67 1.14
CA TYR A 178 -11.88 24.28 1.20
C TYR A 178 -11.40 24.02 2.63
N ASN A 179 -11.98 23.01 3.30
CA ASN A 179 -11.59 22.61 4.65
C ASN A 179 -11.68 21.09 4.84
N LEU A 180 -10.54 20.42 5.01
CA LEU A 180 -10.42 18.96 5.20
C LEU A 180 -10.38 18.52 6.66
N ASP A 181 -10.79 19.40 7.57
CA ASP A 181 -10.90 19.08 8.98
C ASP A 181 -11.85 17.90 9.20
N PRO A 182 -11.44 16.86 9.97
CA PRO A 182 -12.25 15.65 10.15
C PRO A 182 -13.52 15.87 11.00
N SER A 183 -13.65 17.03 11.65
CA SER A 183 -14.78 17.39 12.53
C SER A 183 -15.56 18.61 12.04
N ALA A 184 -14.88 19.59 11.44
CA ALA A 184 -15.46 20.86 11.02
C ALA A 184 -15.55 21.03 9.49
N GLY A 185 -14.97 20.13 8.71
CA GLY A 185 -14.95 20.21 7.24
C GLY A 185 -16.22 19.70 6.57
N GLY A 186 -16.47 20.11 5.32
CA GLY A 186 -17.60 19.67 4.51
C GLY A 186 -17.49 18.23 3.95
N TYR A 187 -16.44 17.50 4.32
CA TYR A 187 -16.12 16.16 3.79
C TYR A 187 -16.39 15.03 4.79
N THR A 188 -17.12 15.33 5.86
CA THR A 188 -17.34 14.43 7.01
C THR A 188 -18.50 13.44 6.82
N SER A 189 -19.36 13.66 5.82
CA SER A 189 -20.52 12.81 5.55
C SER A 189 -20.22 11.79 4.46
N ALA A 190 -20.12 10.52 4.83
CA ALA A 190 -19.80 9.43 3.90
C ALA A 190 -20.82 9.30 2.74
N SER A 191 -20.32 9.09 1.51
CA SER A 191 -21.16 8.90 0.31
C SER A 191 -20.55 7.87 -0.64
N ALA A 192 -21.39 7.04 -1.28
CA ALA A 192 -20.98 6.11 -2.34
C ALA A 192 -21.01 6.73 -3.74
N THR A 193 -21.59 7.92 -3.89
CA THR A 193 -21.75 8.54 -5.21
C THR A 193 -20.41 9.07 -5.67
N SER A 194 -19.91 8.61 -6.82
CA SER A 194 -18.62 9.04 -7.36
C SER A 194 -18.56 10.55 -7.58
N GLY A 195 -17.43 11.16 -7.20
CA GLY A 195 -17.20 12.60 -7.24
C GLY A 195 -17.86 13.41 -6.11
N ASN A 196 -18.52 12.78 -5.13
CA ASN A 196 -19.13 13.45 -3.99
C ASN A 196 -18.11 13.75 -2.88
N ALA A 197 -18.29 14.85 -2.14
CA ALA A 197 -17.41 15.23 -1.02
C ALA A 197 -17.23 14.09 0.01
N GLY A 198 -18.27 13.29 0.23
CA GLY A 198 -18.22 12.12 1.10
C GLY A 198 -17.28 11.00 0.67
N ASN A 199 -16.76 11.02 -0.57
CA ASN A 199 -15.80 10.03 -1.05
C ASN A 199 -14.43 10.16 -0.37
N ILE A 200 -14.11 11.32 0.23
CA ILE A 200 -12.88 11.50 1.02
C ILE A 200 -12.84 10.51 2.20
N ILE A 201 -13.99 10.22 2.81
CA ILE A 201 -14.13 9.23 3.89
C ILE A 201 -14.49 7.85 3.34
N ARG A 202 -15.50 7.76 2.48
CA ARG A 202 -16.00 6.48 1.95
C ARG A 202 -15.71 6.36 0.46
N PRO A 203 -14.57 5.78 0.07
CA PRO A 203 -14.21 5.67 -1.33
C PRO A 203 -15.16 4.70 -2.05
N PRO A 204 -15.71 5.10 -3.22
CA PRO A 204 -16.47 4.19 -4.07
C PRO A 204 -15.53 3.20 -4.79
N LEU A 205 -16.08 2.12 -5.33
CA LEU A 205 -15.26 1.01 -5.85
C LEU A 205 -14.51 1.37 -7.16
N ASP A 206 -15.04 2.30 -7.93
CA ASP A 206 -14.44 2.84 -9.15
C ASP A 206 -13.17 3.68 -8.90
N THR A 207 -12.86 4.00 -7.63
CA THR A 207 -11.67 4.77 -7.26
C THR A 207 -10.52 3.91 -6.72
N VAL A 208 -10.58 2.59 -6.88
CA VAL A 208 -9.43 1.71 -6.58
C VAL A 208 -8.26 2.11 -7.46
N LEU A 209 -7.14 2.45 -6.81
CA LEU A 209 -5.88 2.78 -7.48
C LEU A 209 -5.00 1.54 -7.63
N ALA A 210 -4.96 0.70 -6.61
CA ALA A 210 -4.14 -0.49 -6.61
C ALA A 210 -4.67 -1.58 -5.67
N ASP A 211 -4.38 -2.80 -6.08
CA ASP A 211 -4.71 -4.01 -5.35
C ASP A 211 -3.52 -4.46 -4.50
N HIS A 212 -3.81 -5.27 -3.48
CA HIS A 212 -2.80 -5.94 -2.65
C HIS A 212 -1.89 -5.00 -1.85
N VAL A 213 -2.30 -3.74 -1.67
CA VAL A 213 -1.58 -2.76 -0.83
C VAL A 213 -2.02 -2.95 0.62
N VAL A 214 -1.16 -3.60 1.41
CA VAL A 214 -1.48 -3.98 2.80
C VAL A 214 -1.06 -2.92 3.82
N ASP A 215 -0.12 -2.04 3.46
CA ASP A 215 0.25 -0.91 4.29
C ASP A 215 0.55 0.33 3.45
N PHE A 216 0.21 1.49 3.98
CA PHE A 216 0.38 2.78 3.33
C PHE A 216 0.67 3.82 4.40
N GLY A 217 1.76 4.56 4.19
CA GLY A 217 2.29 5.48 5.17
C GLY A 217 2.82 6.74 4.53
N VAL A 218 2.79 7.83 5.30
CA VAL A 218 3.50 9.05 4.93
C VAL A 218 4.27 9.60 6.12
N ARG A 219 5.43 10.19 5.84
CA ARG A 219 6.16 11.07 6.74
C ARG A 219 6.26 12.45 6.12
N PHE A 220 6.13 13.46 6.95
CA PHE A 220 6.27 14.85 6.52
C PHE A 220 7.55 15.42 7.09
N TYR A 221 8.18 16.27 6.29
CA TYR A 221 9.40 16.95 6.64
C TYR A 221 9.34 18.41 6.21
N ARG A 222 10.11 19.24 6.90
CA ARG A 222 10.33 20.65 6.57
C ARG A 222 11.81 20.97 6.61
N TYR A 223 12.27 21.87 5.76
CA TYR A 223 13.59 22.45 5.88
C TYR A 223 13.60 23.52 6.96
N ASP A 224 14.40 23.31 7.99
CA ASP A 224 14.86 24.37 8.88
C ASP A 224 16.19 24.89 8.33
N THR A 225 16.13 26.02 7.63
CA THR A 225 17.22 26.60 6.80
C THR A 225 17.71 25.65 5.71
N THR A 226 18.58 24.69 6.05
CA THR A 226 19.14 23.67 5.14
C THR A 226 18.99 22.24 5.65
N VAL A 227 18.53 22.06 6.90
CA VAL A 227 18.39 20.74 7.53
C VAL A 227 16.96 20.26 7.41
N LEU A 228 16.77 19.05 6.88
CA LEU A 228 15.47 18.42 6.79
C LEU A 228 15.06 17.87 8.17
N GLN A 229 14.02 18.43 8.77
CA GLN A 229 13.49 18.05 10.07
C GLN A 229 12.17 17.28 9.93
N PRO A 230 11.94 16.22 10.73
CA PRO A 230 10.67 15.51 10.73
C PRO A 230 9.56 16.39 11.33
N LEU A 231 8.41 16.38 10.67
CA LEU A 231 7.20 17.09 11.07
C LEU A 231 6.09 16.10 11.48
N TYR A 232 5.97 14.99 10.77
CA TYR A 232 4.97 13.95 11.02
C TYR A 232 5.53 12.57 10.65
N PRO A 233 5.23 11.51 11.41
CA PRO A 233 4.59 11.49 12.74
C PRO A 233 5.32 12.33 13.78
N ALA A 234 4.58 12.95 14.70
CA ALA A 234 5.17 13.81 15.72
C ALA A 234 5.84 12.94 16.80
N ILE A 235 7.15 12.72 16.69
CA ILE A 235 7.94 12.04 17.74
C ILE A 235 8.36 13.12 18.75
N ASN A 236 8.05 12.92 20.04
CA ASN A 236 8.40 13.84 21.14
C ASN A 236 7.83 15.27 21.03
N GLY A 237 6.57 15.43 20.62
CA GLY A 237 5.86 16.72 20.70
C GLY A 237 6.25 17.75 19.64
N ALA A 238 6.67 17.31 18.45
CA ALA A 238 6.95 18.21 17.34
C ALA A 238 5.73 19.08 16.95
N TRP A 239 6.04 20.34 16.61
CA TRP A 239 5.20 21.40 16.00
C TRP A 239 3.70 21.07 15.85
N THR A 240 2.97 21.23 16.95
CA THR A 240 1.51 21.48 17.02
C THR A 240 0.54 20.41 16.48
N ASN A 241 0.94 19.14 16.36
CA ASN A 241 0.01 18.05 15.96
C ASN A 241 0.14 16.77 16.80
N SER A 242 -0.93 15.96 16.80
CA SER A 242 -0.99 14.67 17.51
C SER A 242 -0.04 13.67 16.86
N GLU A 243 0.54 12.76 17.65
CA GLU A 243 1.42 11.67 17.18
C GLU A 243 0.86 10.95 15.93
N LEU A 244 -0.46 10.82 15.83
CA LEU A 244 -1.13 10.10 14.75
C LEU A 244 -1.79 11.00 13.70
N THR A 245 -1.97 12.29 13.96
CA THR A 245 -2.71 13.19 13.05
C THR A 245 -1.99 14.50 12.83
N HIS A 246 -1.73 14.82 11.56
CA HIS A 246 -1.21 16.11 11.12
C HIS A 246 -2.26 16.86 10.30
N LEU A 247 -2.66 18.05 10.75
CA LEU A 247 -3.59 18.93 10.03
C LEU A 247 -2.86 20.23 9.67
N VAL A 248 -2.62 20.50 8.38
CA VAL A 248 -1.98 21.75 7.92
C VAL A 248 -3.01 22.87 7.90
N ARG A 249 -2.86 23.81 8.83
CA ARG A 249 -3.66 25.04 8.94
C ARG A 249 -2.73 26.25 8.86
N LEU A 250 -2.94 27.10 7.86
CA LEU A 250 -2.14 28.31 7.65
C LEU A 250 -3.00 29.55 7.92
N GLY A 251 -2.48 30.53 8.64
CA GLY A 251 -2.98 31.91 8.65
C GLY A 251 -4.46 32.10 9.00
N ALA A 252 -4.78 32.20 10.28
CA ALA A 252 -5.90 33.00 10.78
C ALA A 252 -5.51 33.56 12.16
N SER A 253 -5.72 34.86 12.38
CA SER A 253 -5.43 35.50 13.67
C SER A 253 -6.11 34.76 14.81
N GLY A 254 -5.33 34.21 15.75
CA GLY A 254 -5.84 33.53 16.95
C GLY A 254 -5.95 31.99 16.88
N THR A 255 -5.56 31.35 15.77
CA THR A 255 -5.43 29.88 15.71
C THR A 255 -3.98 29.44 15.83
N SER A 256 -3.71 28.32 16.51
CA SER A 256 -2.39 27.67 16.47
C SER A 256 -2.11 27.23 15.04
N GLU A 257 -1.29 27.98 14.32
CA GLU A 257 -0.87 27.63 12.98
C GLU A 257 -0.11 26.31 12.99
N THR A 258 -0.39 25.46 12.01
CA THR A 258 0.38 24.26 11.76
C THR A 258 1.17 24.44 10.48
N VAL A 259 2.44 24.13 10.60
CA VAL A 259 3.43 24.16 9.54
C VAL A 259 3.05 23.28 8.33
N LYS A 260 3.15 23.86 7.13
CA LYS A 260 3.13 23.14 5.85
C LYS A 260 4.43 22.33 5.68
N PRO A 261 4.37 21.09 5.17
CA PRO A 261 5.57 20.33 4.83
C PRO A 261 6.22 20.80 3.53
N ASP A 262 7.54 20.67 3.45
CA ASP A 262 8.30 20.89 2.20
C ASP A 262 8.52 19.57 1.45
N VAL A 263 8.64 18.47 2.18
CA VAL A 263 8.88 17.14 1.62
C VAL A 263 7.91 16.15 2.25
N VAL A 264 7.32 15.30 1.40
CA VAL A 264 6.51 14.16 1.81
C VAL A 264 7.23 12.89 1.38
N GLU A 265 7.54 12.03 2.34
CA GLU A 265 8.00 10.67 2.07
C GLU A 265 6.81 9.73 2.14
N VAL A 266 6.54 9.02 1.04
CA VAL A 266 5.40 8.11 0.91
C VAL A 266 5.91 6.69 0.87
N MET A 267 5.25 5.78 1.59
CA MET A 267 5.54 4.35 1.61
C MET A 267 4.31 3.54 1.24
N VAL A 268 4.51 2.51 0.41
CA VAL A 268 3.52 1.47 0.14
C VAL A 268 4.13 0.08 0.33
N ARG A 269 3.39 -0.80 0.99
CA ARG A 269 3.73 -2.22 1.13
C ARG A 269 2.76 -3.05 0.29
N VAL A 270 3.29 -3.72 -0.73
CA VAL A 270 2.49 -4.49 -1.69
C VAL A 270 2.75 -5.98 -1.48
N LEU A 271 1.68 -6.76 -1.28
CA LEU A 271 1.74 -8.21 -1.17
C LEU A 271 2.02 -8.85 -2.53
N THR A 272 2.76 -9.95 -2.52
CA THR A 272 2.83 -10.87 -3.66
C THR A 272 1.54 -11.70 -3.74
N GLU A 273 1.25 -12.32 -4.88
CA GLU A 273 0.10 -13.23 -5.03
C GLU A 273 0.08 -14.36 -3.99
N ASP A 274 1.26 -14.93 -3.69
CA ASP A 274 1.40 -15.92 -2.62
C ASP A 274 1.12 -15.34 -1.24
N GLY A 275 1.54 -14.09 -0.99
CA GLY A 275 1.24 -13.36 0.23
C GLY A 275 -0.26 -13.12 0.41
N VAL A 276 -0.95 -12.69 -0.66
CA VAL A 276 -2.40 -12.51 -0.67
C VAL A 276 -3.12 -13.81 -0.33
N ARG A 277 -2.72 -14.93 -0.96
CA ARG A 277 -3.30 -16.25 -0.71
C ARG A 277 -3.06 -16.73 0.72
N GLN A 278 -1.82 -16.64 1.21
CA GLN A 278 -1.46 -17.05 2.57
C GLN A 278 -2.19 -16.18 3.61
N LEU A 279 -2.23 -14.86 3.41
CA LEU A 279 -2.87 -13.93 4.32
C LEU A 279 -4.37 -14.16 4.38
N ARG A 280 -5.03 -14.38 3.23
CA ARG A 280 -6.45 -14.73 3.18
C ARG A 280 -6.76 -16.00 3.97
N ASN A 281 -5.96 -17.05 3.78
CA ASN A 281 -6.14 -18.30 4.52
C ASN A 281 -5.86 -18.11 6.01
N PHE A 282 -4.97 -17.21 6.40
CA PHE A 282 -4.79 -16.88 7.81
C PHE A 282 -6.02 -16.14 8.39
N GLU A 283 -6.49 -15.13 7.68
CA GLU A 283 -7.59 -14.24 8.08
C GLU A 283 -8.95 -14.94 8.10
N ASN A 284 -9.18 -15.86 7.16
CA ASN A 284 -10.39 -16.66 7.00
C ASN A 284 -9.98 -18.12 6.71
N PRO A 285 -9.62 -18.89 7.73
CA PRO A 285 -9.06 -20.22 7.58
C PRO A 285 -10.05 -21.20 6.95
N PRO A 286 -9.65 -21.93 5.89
CA PRO A 286 -10.41 -23.09 5.44
C PRO A 286 -10.38 -24.19 6.52
N GLY A 287 -11.32 -25.12 6.46
CA GLY A 287 -11.38 -26.24 7.40
C GLY A 287 -10.05 -27.00 7.47
N GLY A 288 -9.54 -27.23 8.67
CA GLY A 288 -8.27 -27.93 8.91
C GLY A 288 -7.01 -27.07 8.77
N TYR A 289 -7.13 -25.75 8.56
CA TYR A 289 -5.97 -24.86 8.53
C TYR A 289 -5.35 -24.69 9.93
N VAL A 290 -4.09 -25.06 10.06
CA VAL A 290 -3.29 -24.86 11.28
C VAL A 290 -2.41 -23.63 11.12
N ARG A 291 -2.50 -22.70 12.06
CA ARG A 291 -1.68 -21.47 12.06
C ARG A 291 -0.28 -21.78 12.57
N SER A 292 0.72 -21.56 11.72
CA SER A 292 2.14 -21.73 12.07
C SER A 292 2.92 -20.41 12.11
N SER A 293 2.29 -19.29 11.77
CA SER A 293 2.92 -17.97 11.66
C SER A 293 1.94 -16.87 12.09
N THR A 294 2.46 -15.72 12.51
CA THR A 294 1.64 -14.53 12.80
C THR A 294 1.18 -13.84 11.51
N TRP A 295 0.25 -12.89 11.63
CA TRP A 295 -0.20 -12.07 10.51
C TRP A 295 0.97 -11.28 9.90
N TRP A 296 1.80 -10.65 10.74
CA TRP A 296 2.95 -9.88 10.27
C TRP A 296 4.07 -10.75 9.72
N ASP A 297 4.26 -11.99 10.19
CA ASP A 297 5.22 -12.91 9.58
C ASP A 297 4.88 -13.21 8.12
N ILE A 298 3.59 -13.42 7.83
CA ILE A 298 3.11 -13.66 6.46
C ILE A 298 3.35 -12.43 5.60
N VAL A 299 2.96 -11.25 6.08
CA VAL A 299 3.13 -9.99 5.36
C VAL A 299 4.60 -9.69 5.11
N THR A 300 5.45 -9.77 6.14
CA THR A 300 6.88 -9.44 6.03
C THR A 300 7.61 -10.38 5.06
N LYS A 301 7.26 -11.68 5.06
CA LYS A 301 7.88 -12.65 4.15
C LYS A 301 7.38 -12.56 2.71
N ASN A 302 6.15 -12.09 2.49
CA ASN A 302 5.49 -12.13 1.18
C ASN A 302 5.01 -10.75 0.70
N SER A 303 5.72 -9.69 1.07
CA SER A 303 5.48 -8.35 0.56
C SER A 303 6.79 -7.65 0.21
N HIS A 304 6.67 -6.58 -0.57
CA HIS A 304 7.76 -5.66 -0.86
C HIS A 304 7.33 -4.24 -0.50
N VAL A 305 8.26 -3.49 0.09
CA VAL A 305 8.06 -2.09 0.48
C VAL A 305 8.75 -1.20 -0.53
N TYR A 306 8.07 -0.13 -0.91
CA TYR A 306 8.60 0.89 -1.79
C TYR A 306 8.29 2.25 -1.18
N SER A 307 9.28 3.13 -1.19
CA SER A 307 9.16 4.49 -0.70
C SER A 307 9.58 5.49 -1.77
N ARG A 308 9.07 6.73 -1.66
CA ARG A 308 9.51 7.86 -2.48
C ARG A 308 9.43 9.15 -1.68
N ARG A 309 10.47 9.97 -1.78
CA ARG A 309 10.47 11.36 -1.29
C ARG A 309 10.02 12.29 -2.40
N ILE A 310 9.03 13.10 -2.10
CA ILE A 310 8.38 14.03 -3.01
C ILE A 310 8.53 15.43 -2.42
N VAL A 311 9.21 16.31 -3.14
CA VAL A 311 9.31 17.73 -2.77
C VAL A 311 8.02 18.40 -3.23
N LEU A 312 7.32 19.05 -2.30
CA LEU A 312 6.14 19.81 -2.65
C LEU A 312 6.54 21.09 -3.37
N ASN A 313 5.77 21.47 -4.38
CA ASN A 313 6.04 22.72 -5.08
C ASN A 313 5.90 23.90 -4.08
N GLN A 314 6.96 24.70 -4.00
CA GLN A 314 6.97 25.96 -3.28
C GLN A 314 6.22 26.96 -4.15
N GLY A 315 4.89 26.78 -4.30
CA GLY A 315 4.05 27.78 -4.93
C GLY A 315 4.27 29.10 -4.17
N SER A 316 4.83 30.09 -4.86
CA SER A 316 5.07 31.43 -4.34
C SER A 316 3.77 31.97 -3.75
N SER A 317 3.74 32.13 -2.44
CA SER A 317 2.77 32.98 -1.74
C SER A 317 2.89 34.42 -2.21
#